data_AF-A0A817CRV0-F1
#
_entry.id   AF-A0A817CRV0-F1
#
_cell.length_a   1.000
_cell.length_b   1.000
_cell.length_c   1.000
_cell.angle_alpha   90.00
_cell.angle_beta   90.00
_cell.angle_gamma   90.00
#
_symmetry.space_group_name_H-M   'P 1'
#
loop_
_entity.id
_entity.type
_entity.pdbx_description
1 polymer ?
#
loop_
_entity_poly.entity_id
_entity_poly.type
_entity_poly.pdbx_seq_one_letter_code
_entity_poly.pdbx_strand_id
1 'polypeptide(L)'
;MSFVMSLSKFTSLNQIPKPNDKNIQIVEQDNLFDMACITYNMSMTNERNAEKEKELRECAHRDGIQLLSNKYDVFYFGYNPPYTIPHFRRNEICIPIISQQ
;
A
#
# COMPACT_ATOMS: atom_id res chain seq x y z
N MET A 1 -5.72 4.00 8.23
CA MET A 1 -4.27 4.26 8.23
C MET A 1 -3.62 3.11 8.96
N SER A 2 -2.56 2.56 8.40
CA SER A 2 -1.87 1.40 8.95
C SER A 2 -0.38 1.70 9.10
N PHE A 3 0.26 1.04 10.05
CA PHE A 3 1.69 1.15 10.29
C PHE A 3 2.29 -0.25 10.29
N VAL A 4 3.37 -0.45 9.54
CA VAL A 4 4.07 -1.73 9.48
C VAL A 4 5.04 -1.83 10.65
N MET A 5 4.87 -2.88 11.45
CA MET A 5 5.72 -3.15 12.60
C MET A 5 7.09 -3.70 12.15
N SER A 6 8.14 -3.35 12.89
CA SER A 6 9.50 -3.81 12.59
C SER A 6 9.69 -5.28 12.97
N LEU A 7 9.85 -6.13 11.96
CA LEU A 7 10.09 -7.58 12.15
C LEU A 7 11.42 -7.92 12.82
N SER A 8 12.41 -7.00 12.79
CA SER A 8 13.68 -7.21 13.51
C SER A 8 13.55 -7.04 15.02
N LYS A 9 12.49 -6.39 15.49
CA LYS A 9 12.23 -6.15 16.92
C LYS A 9 11.11 -7.02 17.47
N PHE A 10 10.09 -7.30 16.67
CA PHE A 10 8.92 -8.07 17.07
C PHE A 10 8.71 -9.20 16.08
N THR A 11 8.99 -10.43 16.50
CA THR A 11 8.84 -11.66 15.71
C THR A 11 7.51 -12.36 15.97
N SER A 12 6.76 -11.95 17.00
CA SER A 12 5.41 -12.45 17.28
C SER A 12 4.52 -11.39 17.92
N LEU A 13 3.20 -11.53 17.75
CA LEU A 13 2.20 -10.60 18.31
C LEU A 13 2.34 -10.40 19.82
N ASN A 14 2.70 -11.45 20.56
CA ASN A 14 2.82 -11.42 22.02
C ASN A 14 3.94 -10.50 22.53
N GLN A 15 4.91 -10.16 21.68
CA GLN A 15 5.99 -9.23 22.01
C GLN A 15 5.61 -7.77 21.82
N ILE A 16 4.53 -7.50 21.06
CA ILE A 16 4.12 -6.15 20.73
C ILE A 16 3.44 -5.52 21.97
N PRO A 17 3.88 -4.33 22.42
CA PRO A 17 3.26 -3.67 23.55
C PRO A 17 1.79 -3.38 23.27
N LYS A 18 0.94 -3.61 24.27
CA LYS A 18 -0.48 -3.33 24.16
C LYS A 18 -0.70 -1.82 23.93
N PRO A 19 -1.46 -1.43 22.90
CA PRO A 19 -1.80 -0.03 22.68
C PRO A 19 -2.54 0.55 23.88
N ASN A 20 -2.22 1.80 24.22
CA ASN A 20 -2.93 2.57 25.25
C ASN A 20 -4.28 3.11 24.75
N ASP A 21 -4.40 3.32 23.44
CA ASP A 21 -5.64 3.72 22.76
C ASP A 21 -6.45 2.48 22.33
N LYS A 22 -7.74 2.47 22.67
CA LYS A 22 -8.67 1.38 22.36
C LYS A 22 -9.05 1.31 20.87
N ASN A 23 -8.81 2.38 20.11
CA ASN A 23 -9.09 2.44 18.67
C ASN A 23 -7.99 1.79 17.83
N ILE A 24 -6.84 1.46 18.43
CA ILE A 24 -5.71 0.83 17.73
C ILE A 24 -5.87 -0.68 17.84
N GLN A 25 -5.90 -1.35 16.68
CA GLN A 25 -5.91 -2.79 16.57
C GLN A 25 -4.61 -3.25 15.92
N ILE A 26 -4.00 -4.29 16.48
CA ILE A 26 -2.85 -4.97 15.90
C ILE A 26 -3.41 -6.18 15.17
N VAL A 27 -3.10 -6.29 13.88
CA VAL A 27 -3.61 -7.34 13.00
C VAL A 27 -2.39 -8.11 12.46
N GLU A 28 -2.45 -9.43 12.54
CA GLU A 28 -1.48 -10.29 11.86
C GLU A 28 -1.84 -10.36 10.38
N GLN A 29 -0.84 -10.21 9.52
CA GLN A 29 -1.02 -10.28 8.09
C GLN A 29 -0.48 -11.63 7.60
N ASP A 30 -1.35 -12.64 7.64
CA ASP A 30 -0.98 -14.05 7.47
C ASP A 30 -0.55 -14.41 6.04
N ASN A 31 -0.92 -13.58 5.06
CA ASN A 31 -0.67 -13.86 3.66
C ASN A 31 0.42 -12.95 3.11
N LEU A 32 1.55 -13.53 2.73
CA LEU A 32 2.43 -12.93 1.74
C LEU A 32 1.71 -12.98 0.40
N PHE A 33 1.46 -11.82 -0.20
CA PHE A 33 0.88 -11.72 -1.53
C PHE A 33 1.71 -10.77 -2.37
N ASP A 34 1.83 -11.10 -3.66
CA ASP A 34 2.45 -10.22 -4.62
C ASP A 34 1.51 -9.05 -4.94
N MET A 35 2.10 -7.87 -5.12
CA MET A 35 1.38 -6.66 -5.50
C MET A 35 1.98 -6.09 -6.77
N ALA A 36 1.12 -5.66 -7.69
CA ALA A 36 1.53 -4.76 -8.75
C ALA A 36 1.54 -3.34 -8.18
N CYS A 37 2.63 -2.60 -8.41
CA CYS A 37 2.80 -1.26 -7.88
C CYS A 37 3.16 -0.26 -8.98
N ILE A 38 2.65 0.95 -8.88
CA ILE A 38 3.07 2.10 -9.69
C ILE A 38 3.61 3.20 -8.79
N THR A 39 4.78 3.75 -9.14
CA THR A 39 5.38 4.88 -8.43
C THR A 39 5.11 6.18 -9.19
N TYR A 40 4.82 7.26 -8.46
CA TYR A 40 4.62 8.59 -9.04
C TYR A 40 5.04 9.71 -8.08
N ASN A 41 5.37 10.86 -8.66
CA ASN A 41 5.73 12.07 -7.93
C ASN A 41 4.50 12.97 -7.73
N MET A 42 4.69 14.16 -7.15
CA MET A 42 3.64 15.13 -6.80
C MET A 42 2.81 14.73 -5.57
N SER A 43 1.80 15.53 -5.24
CA SER A 43 0.93 15.29 -4.07
C SER A 43 0.01 14.08 -4.27
N MET A 44 -0.44 13.45 -3.20
CA MET A 44 -1.47 12.40 -3.29
C MET A 44 -2.85 13.07 -3.23
N THR A 45 -3.39 13.48 -4.38
CA THR A 45 -4.77 13.97 -4.48
C THR A 45 -5.67 12.86 -5.02
N ASN A 46 -6.97 12.93 -4.74
CA ASN A 46 -7.91 11.90 -5.17
C ASN A 46 -7.93 11.73 -6.70
N GLU A 47 -7.81 12.83 -7.44
CA GLU A 47 -7.82 12.85 -8.90
C GLU A 47 -6.57 12.14 -9.45
N ARG A 48 -5.38 12.51 -8.95
CA ARG A 48 -4.12 11.87 -9.36
C ARG A 48 -4.07 10.40 -8.97
N ASN A 49 -4.62 10.05 -7.81
CA ASN A 49 -4.70 8.68 -7.36
C ASN A 49 -5.59 7.84 -8.29
N ALA A 50 -6.74 8.35 -8.70
CA ALA A 50 -7.62 7.68 -9.63
C ALA A 50 -6.98 7.50 -11.02
N GLU A 51 -6.28 8.53 -11.51
CA GLU A 51 -5.51 8.46 -12.77
C GLU A 51 -4.42 7.38 -12.71
N LYS A 52 -3.65 7.35 -11.63
CA LYS A 52 -2.55 6.39 -11.45
C LYS A 52 -3.02 4.97 -11.16
N GLU A 53 -4.14 4.80 -10.46
CA GLU A 53 -4.78 3.48 -10.34
C GLU A 53 -5.23 2.96 -11.70
N LYS A 54 -5.87 3.80 -12.52
CA LYS A 54 -6.29 3.43 -13.87
C LYS A 54 -5.09 3.01 -14.73
N GLU A 55 -4.02 3.80 -14.71
CA GLU A 55 -2.76 3.49 -15.41
C GLU A 55 -2.18 2.14 -14.98
N LEU A 56 -2.13 1.86 -13.66
CA LEU A 56 -1.66 0.58 -13.13
C LEU A 56 -2.52 -0.60 -13.64
N ARG A 57 -3.85 -0.46 -13.63
CA ARG A 57 -4.77 -1.50 -14.12
C ARG A 57 -4.63 -1.73 -15.63
N GLU A 58 -4.43 -0.68 -16.42
CA GLU A 58 -4.18 -0.79 -17.86
C GLU A 58 -2.85 -1.49 -18.16
N CYS A 59 -1.77 -1.13 -17.44
CA CYS A 59 -0.48 -1.82 -17.53
C CYS A 59 -0.60 -3.30 -17.17
N ALA A 60 -1.24 -3.62 -16.04
CA ALA A 60 -1.43 -4.99 -15.60
C ALA A 60 -2.24 -5.82 -16.61
N HIS A 61 -3.33 -5.25 -17.15
CA HIS A 61 -4.14 -5.90 -18.19
C HIS A 61 -3.33 -6.17 -19.46
N ARG A 62 -2.54 -5.20 -19.92
CA ARG A 62 -1.62 -5.37 -21.06
C ARG A 62 -0.61 -6.48 -20.83
N ASP A 63 -0.14 -6.61 -19.59
CA ASP A 63 0.89 -7.59 -19.20
C ASP A 63 0.28 -8.96 -18.79
N GLY A 64 -1.05 -9.12 -18.89
CA GLY A 64 -1.76 -10.37 -18.57
C GLY A 64 -1.90 -10.65 -17.06
N ILE A 65 -1.62 -9.66 -16.22
CA ILE A 65 -1.66 -9.76 -14.76
C ILE A 65 -3.06 -9.37 -14.27
N GLN A 66 -3.69 -10.26 -13.52
CA GLN A 66 -5.00 -10.00 -12.92
C GLN A 66 -4.84 -9.37 -11.53
N LEU A 67 -5.41 -8.19 -11.35
CA LEU A 67 -5.43 -7.47 -10.07
C LEU A 67 -6.78 -7.63 -9.38
N LEU A 68 -6.79 -7.52 -8.05
CA LEU A 68 -8.06 -7.40 -7.32
C LEU A 68 -8.86 -6.18 -7.80
N SER A 69 -10.15 -6.39 -8.02
CA SER A 69 -11.06 -5.39 -8.61
C SER A 69 -11.73 -4.50 -7.56
N ASN A 70 -11.70 -4.89 -6.30
CA ASN A 70 -12.34 -4.14 -5.23
C ASN A 70 -11.52 -2.89 -4.88
N LYS A 71 -12.20 -1.73 -4.80
CA LYS A 71 -11.59 -0.46 -4.38
C LYS A 71 -10.97 -0.50 -2.99
N TYR A 72 -11.45 -1.41 -2.13
CA TYR A 72 -10.91 -1.57 -0.77
C TYR A 72 -9.57 -2.31 -0.72
N ASP A 73 -9.14 -2.90 -1.85
CA ASP A 73 -7.87 -3.63 -1.98
C ASP A 73 -6.75 -2.76 -2.56
N VAL A 74 -6.98 -1.46 -2.71
CA VAL A 74 -5.97 -0.50 -3.23
C VAL A 74 -5.21 0.10 -2.06
N PHE A 75 -3.90 -0.13 -2.04
CA PHE A 75 -2.99 0.41 -1.03
C PHE A 75 -2.32 1.68 -1.53
N TYR A 76 -2.26 2.69 -0.66
CA TYR A 76 -1.67 3.99 -0.94
C TYR A 76 -0.50 4.23 0.00
N PHE A 77 0.71 4.34 -0.54
CA PHE A 77 1.92 4.55 0.24
C PHE A 77 2.51 5.94 -0.05
N GLY A 78 2.48 6.80 0.97
CA GLY A 78 3.12 8.10 0.96
C GLY A 78 4.26 8.12 1.98
N TYR A 79 5.49 8.20 1.49
CA TYR A 79 6.69 8.16 2.34
C TYR A 79 7.22 9.55 2.71
N ASN A 80 6.60 10.60 2.15
CA ASN A 80 7.16 11.94 2.11
C ASN A 80 6.85 12.72 3.40
N PRO A 81 7.85 13.36 4.04
CA PRO A 81 7.61 14.26 5.16
C PRO A 81 6.84 15.52 4.73
N PRO A 82 6.26 16.27 5.68
CA PRO A 82 5.70 17.58 5.39
C PRO A 82 6.76 18.47 4.71
N TYR A 83 6.31 19.32 3.78
CA TYR A 83 7.15 20.25 2.99
C TYR A 83 8.09 19.64 1.95
N THR A 84 8.04 18.32 1.70
CA THR A 84 8.75 17.72 0.55
C THR A 84 8.32 18.39 -0.75
N ILE A 85 9.28 18.90 -1.52
CA ILE A 85 9.05 19.52 -2.83
C ILE A 85 8.30 18.52 -3.72
N PRO A 86 7.18 18.90 -4.36
CA PRO A 86 6.31 17.95 -5.07
C PRO A 86 7.03 17.05 -6.06
N HIS A 87 8.02 17.58 -6.79
CA HIS A 87 8.78 16.81 -7.77
C HIS A 87 9.67 15.72 -7.16
N PHE A 88 10.08 15.87 -5.90
CA PHE A 88 10.90 14.90 -5.16
C PHE A 88 10.09 13.98 -4.26
N ARG A 89 8.76 14.08 -4.31
CA ARG A 89 7.90 13.13 -3.61
C ARG A 89 7.96 11.77 -4.30
N ARG A 90 7.99 10.71 -3.50
CA ARG A 90 7.77 9.33 -3.96
C ARG A 90 6.48 8.81 -3.34
N ASN A 91 5.49 8.51 -4.16
CA ASN A 91 4.26 7.84 -3.73
C ASN A 91 4.07 6.56 -4.53
N GLU A 92 3.40 5.59 -3.94
CA GLU A 92 3.10 4.31 -4.58
C GLU A 92 1.62 3.97 -4.43
N ILE A 93 1.03 3.44 -5.49
CA ILE A 93 -0.24 2.72 -5.43
C ILE A 93 0.06 1.26 -5.70
N CYS A 94 -0.40 0.38 -4.83
CA CYS A 94 -0.22 -1.05 -4.97
C CYS A 94 -1.57 -1.78 -4.91
N ILE A 95 -1.75 -2.77 -5.78
CA ILE A 95 -2.94 -3.61 -5.80
C ILE A 95 -2.48 -5.08 -5.78
N PRO A 96 -3.03 -5.93 -4.89
CA PRO A 96 -2.70 -7.35 -4.87
C PRO A 96 -3.02 -8.02 -6.20
N ILE A 97 -2.13 -8.92 -6.59
CA ILE A 97 -2.30 -9.79 -7.76
C ILE A 97 -3.15 -10.98 -7.32
N ILE A 98 -4.10 -11.38 -8.16
CA ILE A 98 -4.80 -12.64 -8.00
C ILE A 98 -3.78 -13.72 -8.34
N SER A 99 -3.18 -14.33 -7.31
CA SER A 99 -2.17 -15.39 -7.44
C SER A 99 -2.59 -16.36 -8.56
N GLN A 100 -1.80 -16.43 -9.63
CA GLN A 100 -1.85 -17.61 -10.49
C GLN A 100 -1.15 -18.71 -9.70
N GLN A 101 -1.90 -19.77 -9.35
CA GLN A 101 -1.34 -20.98 -8.75
C GLN A 101 -0.33 -21.64 -9.69
#